data_AF-A0A366HYN0-F1
#
_entry.id   AF-A0A366HYN0-F1
#
_cell.length_a   1.000
_cell.length_b   1.000
_cell.length_c   1.000
_cell.angle_alpha   90.00
_cell.angle_beta   90.00
_cell.angle_gamma   90.00
#
_symmetry.space_group_name_H-M   'P 1'
#
loop_
_entity.id
_entity.type
_entity.pdbx_description
1 polymer ?
#
loop_
_entity_poly.entity_id
_entity_poly.type
_entity_poly.pdbx_seq_one_letter_code
_entity_poly.pdbx_strand_id
1 'polypeptide(L)'
;MRGFSVANLLWDHAVHYVNNLDEAITAFSDRQLVAFHGGSHPGWGTHNALSYFGLTYIEFLGIRDADELAAARERFSLTQDAQTFLPQQQILHRIVLRSDDIDASYAALKQHELALSPIITGKRHDTQGNLIEWRIFTIVGDYQGVVYLLSFSGVMPMPSVCSYSGSAVLISRILRAA
;
A
#
# COMPACT_ATOMS: atom_id res chain seq x y z
N MET A 1 12.82 -12.05 -32.49
CA MET A 1 11.75 -12.03 -31.48
C MET A 1 12.43 -11.88 -30.12
N ARG A 2 12.34 -10.72 -29.47
CA ARG A 2 12.85 -10.56 -28.09
C ARG A 2 11.84 -11.25 -27.18
N GLY A 3 12.26 -12.28 -26.45
CA GLY A 3 11.44 -12.86 -25.40
C GLY A 3 11.11 -11.78 -24.39
N PHE A 4 9.83 -11.60 -24.08
CA PHE A 4 9.43 -10.75 -22.96
C PHE A 4 10.00 -11.37 -21.69
N SER A 5 10.87 -10.65 -20.99
CA SER A 5 11.22 -11.01 -19.62
C SER A 5 9.95 -10.89 -18.80
N VAL A 6 9.56 -11.96 -18.12
CA VAL A 6 8.46 -11.89 -17.15
C VAL A 6 8.96 -11.09 -15.95
N ALA A 7 8.28 -10.01 -15.61
CA ALA A 7 8.59 -9.23 -14.41
C ALA A 7 8.41 -10.11 -13.17
N ASN A 8 9.30 -9.98 -12.19
CA ASN A 8 9.12 -10.64 -10.90
C ASN A 8 8.14 -9.84 -10.05
N LEU A 9 7.12 -10.53 -9.56
CA LEU A 9 6.14 -9.97 -8.64
C LEU A 9 6.39 -10.53 -7.24
N LEU A 10 6.54 -9.64 -6.27
CA LEU A 10 6.71 -9.99 -4.86
C LEU A 10 5.62 -9.31 -4.02
N TRP A 11 5.22 -9.94 -2.91
CA TRP A 11 4.30 -9.30 -1.97
C TRP A 11 4.98 -8.12 -1.28
N ASP A 12 4.40 -6.93 -1.45
CA ASP A 12 4.93 -5.68 -0.91
C ASP A 12 4.24 -5.29 0.39
N HIS A 13 2.93 -5.12 0.37
CA HIS A 13 2.18 -4.80 1.59
C HIS A 13 0.71 -5.12 1.48
N ALA A 14 0.03 -5.03 2.60
CA ALA A 14 -1.42 -5.00 2.67
C ALA A 14 -1.89 -3.65 3.22
N VAL A 15 -3.03 -3.15 2.75
CA VAL A 15 -3.61 -1.87 3.14
C VAL A 15 -4.83 -2.10 4.03
N HIS A 16 -4.77 -1.58 5.24
CA HIS A 16 -5.85 -1.56 6.22
C HIS A 16 -6.38 -0.13 6.37
N TYR A 17 -7.61 0.10 5.91
CA TYR A 17 -8.30 1.37 6.08
C TYR A 17 -8.73 1.54 7.54
N VAL A 18 -8.30 2.62 8.19
CA VAL A 18 -8.58 2.92 9.60
C VAL A 18 -8.99 4.37 9.79
N ASN A 19 -9.85 4.64 10.78
CA ASN A 19 -10.27 5.99 11.14
C ASN A 19 -9.20 6.74 11.94
N ASN A 20 -8.39 6.01 12.72
CA ASN A 20 -7.38 6.59 13.60
C ASN A 20 -6.07 5.79 13.53
N LEU A 21 -5.02 6.44 13.03
CA LEU A 21 -3.69 5.84 12.93
C LEU A 21 -3.07 5.54 14.30
N ASP A 22 -3.30 6.37 15.31
CA ASP A 22 -2.73 6.21 16.65
C ASP A 22 -3.32 5.00 17.37
N GLU A 23 -4.61 4.70 17.14
CA GLU A 23 -5.25 3.48 17.64
C GLU A 23 -4.64 2.22 17.01
N ALA A 24 -4.39 2.24 15.69
CA ALA A 24 -3.73 1.14 15.00
C ALA A 24 -2.28 0.94 15.50
N ILE A 25 -1.55 2.03 15.70
CA ILE A 25 -0.19 2.01 16.26
C ILE A 25 -0.19 1.43 17.67
N THR A 26 -1.13 1.86 18.51
CA THR A 26 -1.27 1.38 19.90
C THR A 26 -1.60 -0.10 19.92
N ALA A 27 -2.55 -0.55 19.10
CA ALA A 27 -2.94 -1.95 19.02
C ALA A 27 -1.78 -2.88 18.61
N PHE A 28 -0.87 -2.40 17.76
CA PHE A 28 0.36 -3.13 17.40
C PHE A 28 1.38 -3.09 18.54
N SER A 29 1.60 -1.92 19.15
CA SER A 29 2.53 -1.74 20.26
C SER A 29 2.18 -2.59 21.48
N ASP A 30 0.89 -2.73 21.81
CA ASP A 30 0.39 -3.60 22.89
C ASP A 30 0.73 -5.08 22.67
N ARG A 31 0.95 -5.47 21.40
CA ARG A 31 1.36 -6.81 20.98
C ARG A 31 2.85 -6.90 20.70
N GLN A 32 3.63 -5.91 21.16
CA GLN A 32 5.07 -5.80 20.97
C GLN A 32 5.49 -5.66 19.49
N LEU A 33 4.54 -5.37 18.60
CA LEU A 33 4.81 -5.05 17.20
C LEU A 33 5.13 -3.55 17.07
N VAL A 34 6.05 -3.23 16.17
CA VAL A 34 6.43 -1.84 15.88
C VAL A 34 5.58 -1.33 14.74
N ALA A 35 4.79 -0.29 15.03
CA ALA A 35 4.09 0.53 14.07
C ALA A 35 4.41 2.01 14.32
N PHE A 36 4.46 2.83 13.28
CA PHE A 36 4.79 4.25 13.39
C PHE A 36 4.16 5.06 12.26
N HIS A 37 4.00 6.37 12.47
CA HIS A 37 3.52 7.28 11.43
C HIS A 37 4.45 7.26 10.22
N GLY A 38 3.88 6.97 9.04
CA GLY A 38 4.61 6.91 7.78
C GLY A 38 4.73 8.29 7.16
N GLY A 39 3.60 8.91 6.84
CA GLY A 39 3.54 10.21 6.17
C GLY A 39 2.17 10.57 5.60
N SER A 40 2.13 11.68 4.87
CA SER A 40 0.94 12.17 4.17
C SER A 40 1.06 11.98 2.66
N HIS A 41 -0.06 11.77 1.98
CA HIS A 41 -0.19 11.65 0.52
C HIS A 41 -0.86 12.89 -0.08
N PRO A 42 -0.10 13.95 -0.41
CA PRO A 42 -0.65 15.12 -1.11
C PRO A 42 -1.17 14.74 -2.50
N GLY A 43 -2.31 15.28 -2.85
CA GLY A 43 -3.09 14.98 -4.05
C GLY A 43 -4.07 13.83 -3.87
N TRP A 44 -3.97 13.04 -2.79
CA TRP A 44 -4.83 11.89 -2.51
C TRP A 44 -5.67 12.05 -1.24
N GLY A 45 -5.41 13.06 -0.41
CA GLY A 45 -6.19 13.29 0.82
C GLY A 45 -6.02 12.24 1.91
N THR A 46 -5.01 11.37 1.82
CA THR A 46 -4.74 10.31 2.81
C THR A 46 -3.43 10.53 3.57
N HIS A 47 -3.28 9.79 4.66
CA HIS A 47 -2.05 9.64 5.44
C HIS A 47 -1.92 8.20 5.92
N ASN A 48 -0.74 7.79 6.37
CA ASN A 48 -0.52 6.42 6.82
C ASN A 48 0.33 6.26 8.07
N ALA A 49 0.17 5.09 8.67
CA ALA A 49 1.11 4.47 9.60
C ALA A 49 1.58 3.13 9.02
N LEU A 50 2.78 2.70 9.37
CA LEU A 50 3.46 1.57 8.77
C LEU A 50 3.96 0.60 9.84
N SER A 51 3.81 -0.70 9.59
CA SER A 51 4.42 -1.77 10.39
C SER A 51 5.18 -2.73 9.49
N TYR A 52 6.51 -2.74 9.57
CA TYR A 52 7.39 -3.52 8.70
C TYR A 52 7.72 -4.92 9.24
N PHE A 53 7.82 -5.88 8.33
CA PHE A 53 8.14 -7.29 8.55
C PHE A 53 9.26 -7.73 7.59
N GLY A 54 10.33 -6.94 7.53
CA GLY A 54 11.35 -7.03 6.47
C GLY A 54 10.98 -6.12 5.30
N LEU A 55 10.99 -6.66 4.08
CA LEU A 55 10.61 -5.91 2.87
C LEU A 55 9.09 -5.87 2.61
N THR A 56 8.32 -6.53 3.47
CA THR A 56 6.86 -6.55 3.43
C THR A 56 6.30 -5.81 4.64
N TYR A 57 5.21 -5.06 4.49
CA TYR A 57 4.64 -4.29 5.60
C TYR A 57 3.11 -4.27 5.60
N ILE A 58 2.52 -3.79 6.69
CA ILE A 58 1.12 -3.38 6.73
C ILE A 58 1.08 -1.86 6.69
N GLU A 59 0.30 -1.33 5.76
CA GLU A 59 -0.04 0.09 5.68
C GLU A 59 -1.40 0.30 6.34
N PHE A 60 -1.44 1.07 7.42
CA PHE A 60 -2.68 1.63 7.94
C PHE A 60 -2.94 2.95 7.21
N LEU A 61 -4.05 3.06 6.50
CA LEU A 61 -4.38 4.23 5.70
C LEU A 61 -5.62 4.92 6.27
N GLY A 62 -5.49 6.22 6.57
CA GLY A 62 -6.58 7.06 7.03
C GLY A 62 -6.89 8.21 6.08
N ILE A 63 -8.02 8.88 6.31
CA ILE A 63 -8.40 10.11 5.61
C ILE A 63 -7.78 11.30 6.35
N ARG A 64 -6.92 12.05 5.66
CA ARG A 64 -6.31 13.28 6.17
C ARG A 64 -7.13 14.51 5.78
N ASP A 65 -7.62 14.55 4.55
CA ASP A 65 -8.36 15.67 3.97
C ASP A 65 -9.47 15.13 3.07
N ALA A 66 -10.72 15.32 3.49
CA ALA A 66 -11.88 14.77 2.82
C ALA A 66 -12.17 15.44 1.47
N ASP A 67 -11.89 16.74 1.33
CA ASP A 67 -12.12 17.49 0.09
C ASP A 67 -11.08 17.08 -0.96
N GLU A 68 -9.82 16.95 -0.54
CA GLU A 68 -8.74 16.46 -1.38
C GLU A 68 -8.96 15.00 -1.80
N LEU A 69 -9.44 14.15 -0.88
CA LEU A 69 -9.82 12.77 -1.17
C LEU A 69 -10.93 12.72 -2.23
N ALA A 70 -11.99 13.52 -2.06
CA ALA A 70 -13.12 13.57 -2.99
C ALA A 70 -12.66 14.05 -4.38
N ALA A 71 -11.75 15.02 -4.46
CA ALA A 71 -11.17 15.49 -5.72
C ALA A 71 -10.28 14.44 -6.41
N ALA A 72 -9.74 13.49 -5.65
CA ALA A 72 -8.87 12.41 -6.14
C ALA A 72 -9.62 11.10 -6.44
N ARG A 73 -10.90 10.99 -6.05
CA ARG A 73 -11.68 9.74 -6.09
C ARG A 73 -11.65 9.04 -7.45
N GLU A 74 -11.93 9.77 -8.51
CA GLU A 74 -12.03 9.19 -9.87
C GLU A 74 -10.67 8.85 -10.48
N ARG A 75 -9.57 9.21 -9.80
CA ARG A 75 -8.21 9.05 -10.33
C ARG A 75 -7.55 7.77 -9.87
N PHE A 76 -7.97 7.21 -8.72
CA PHE A 76 -7.26 6.09 -8.14
C PHE A 76 -8.13 5.23 -7.21
N SER A 77 -8.10 3.91 -7.38
CA SER A 77 -8.98 3.01 -6.61
C SER A 77 -8.73 3.06 -5.10
N LEU A 78 -7.51 3.42 -4.66
CA LEU A 78 -7.19 3.53 -3.23
C LEU A 78 -8.00 4.65 -2.54
N THR A 79 -8.22 5.78 -3.22
CA THR A 79 -8.99 6.92 -2.69
C THR A 79 -10.48 6.63 -2.75
N GLN A 80 -10.94 5.93 -3.80
CA GLN A 80 -12.30 5.43 -3.89
C GLN A 80 -12.65 4.51 -2.73
N ASP A 81 -11.79 3.51 -2.43
CA ASP A 81 -12.04 2.58 -1.33
C ASP A 81 -12.05 3.28 0.03
N ALA A 82 -11.12 4.21 0.27
CA ALA A 82 -11.09 4.98 1.50
C ALA A 82 -12.43 5.71 1.73
N GLN A 83 -12.97 6.32 0.68
CA GLN A 83 -14.26 7.01 0.72
C GLN A 83 -15.45 6.04 0.81
N THR A 84 -15.33 4.83 0.25
CA THR A 84 -16.38 3.81 0.32
C THR A 84 -16.50 3.20 1.71
N PHE A 85 -15.38 2.91 2.37
CA PHE A 85 -15.38 2.20 3.64
C PHE A 85 -15.36 3.12 4.86
N LEU A 86 -14.58 4.20 4.83
CA LEU A 86 -14.45 5.07 6.01
C LEU A 86 -15.48 6.21 5.99
N PRO A 87 -16.03 6.58 7.16
CA PRO A 87 -15.67 6.07 8.49
C PRO A 87 -16.43 4.83 8.97
N GLN A 88 -17.40 4.32 8.20
CA GLN A 88 -18.35 3.31 8.67
C GLN A 88 -17.72 1.92 8.91
N GLN A 89 -16.65 1.58 8.18
CA GLN A 89 -16.03 0.27 8.19
C GLN A 89 -14.51 0.39 8.07
N GLN A 90 -13.79 0.01 9.13
CA GLN A 90 -12.35 -0.21 9.06
C GLN A 90 -12.09 -1.62 8.51
N ILE A 91 -11.22 -1.76 7.50
CA ILE A 91 -11.08 -3.03 6.76
C ILE A 91 -9.69 -3.21 6.15
N LEU A 92 -9.16 -4.43 6.26
CA LEU A 92 -8.02 -4.90 5.47
C LEU A 92 -8.53 -5.27 4.06
N HIS A 93 -8.19 -4.46 3.06
CA HIS A 93 -8.89 -4.54 1.77
C HIS A 93 -7.95 -4.74 0.57
N ARG A 94 -6.79 -4.07 0.49
CA ARG A 94 -5.90 -4.21 -0.67
C ARG A 94 -4.62 -4.98 -0.37
N ILE A 95 -4.13 -5.68 -1.39
CA ILE A 95 -2.81 -6.30 -1.43
C ILE A 95 -2.01 -5.65 -2.55
N VAL A 96 -0.79 -5.24 -2.23
CA VAL A 96 0.11 -4.60 -3.19
C VAL A 96 1.25 -5.54 -3.55
N LEU A 97 1.48 -5.71 -4.85
CA LEU A 97 2.58 -6.48 -5.41
C LEU A 97 3.65 -5.52 -5.96
N ARG A 98 4.88 -5.70 -5.52
CA ARG A 98 6.04 -4.98 -6.02
C ARG A 98 6.55 -5.66 -7.28
N SER A 99 6.68 -4.86 -8.33
CA SER A 99 7.20 -5.24 -9.63
C SER A 99 8.59 -4.65 -9.81
N ASP A 100 9.53 -5.49 -10.26
CA ASP A 100 10.85 -5.02 -10.69
C ASP A 100 10.81 -4.30 -12.06
N ASP A 101 9.82 -4.63 -12.90
CA ASP A 101 9.48 -3.89 -14.12
C ASP A 101 7.97 -3.65 -14.23
N ILE A 102 7.52 -2.47 -13.75
CA ILE A 102 6.08 -2.13 -13.70
C ILE A 102 5.46 -2.00 -15.09
N ASP A 103 6.22 -1.58 -16.10
CA ASP A 103 5.73 -1.41 -17.46
C ASP A 103 5.53 -2.78 -18.13
N ALA A 104 6.45 -3.73 -17.90
CA ALA A 104 6.30 -5.11 -18.35
C ALA A 104 5.10 -5.80 -17.67
N SER A 105 4.94 -5.64 -16.34
CA SER A 105 3.78 -6.16 -15.61
C SER A 105 2.45 -5.60 -16.15
N TYR A 106 2.40 -4.30 -16.40
CA TYR A 106 1.23 -3.64 -16.97
C TYR A 106 0.89 -4.17 -18.37
N ALA A 107 1.91 -4.29 -19.24
CA ALA A 107 1.73 -4.82 -20.59
C ALA A 107 1.25 -6.28 -20.59
N ALA A 108 1.81 -7.12 -19.71
CA ALA A 108 1.42 -8.52 -19.56
C ALA A 108 -0.04 -8.65 -19.10
N LEU A 109 -0.47 -7.89 -18.09
CA LEU A 109 -1.85 -7.94 -17.60
C LEU A 109 -2.86 -7.43 -18.66
N LYS A 110 -2.49 -6.42 -19.46
CA LYS A 110 -3.32 -5.95 -20.59
C LYS A 110 -3.53 -7.02 -21.67
N GLN A 111 -2.55 -7.89 -21.91
CA GLN A 111 -2.71 -8.99 -22.87
C GLN A 111 -3.76 -10.01 -22.44
N HIS A 112 -4.09 -10.07 -21.15
CA HIS A 112 -5.17 -10.90 -20.60
C HIS A 112 -6.51 -10.17 -20.54
N GLU A 113 -6.67 -9.07 -21.29
CA GLU A 113 -7.91 -8.30 -21.40
C GLU A 113 -8.43 -7.73 -20.06
N LEU A 114 -7.54 -7.62 -19.06
CA LEU A 114 -7.86 -6.97 -17.79
C LEU A 114 -7.97 -5.46 -17.99
N ALA A 115 -9.02 -4.87 -17.43
CA ALA A 115 -9.15 -3.43 -17.31
C ALA A 115 -8.17 -2.92 -16.24
N LEU A 116 -7.24 -2.05 -16.62
CA LEU A 116 -6.24 -1.48 -15.72
C LEU A 116 -6.40 0.03 -15.62
N SER A 117 -6.15 0.60 -14.44
CA SER A 117 -5.98 2.04 -14.30
C SER A 117 -4.74 2.50 -15.06
N PRO A 118 -4.61 3.78 -15.44
CA PRO A 118 -3.31 4.31 -15.86
C PRO A 118 -2.24 4.06 -14.79
N ILE A 119 -0.98 3.89 -15.22
CA ILE A 119 0.15 3.99 -14.29
C ILE A 119 0.28 5.46 -13.88
N ILE A 120 0.22 5.71 -12.58
CA ILE A 120 0.38 7.05 -12.01
C ILE A 120 1.58 7.10 -11.07
N THR A 121 2.06 8.31 -10.79
CA THR A 121 3.06 8.55 -9.76
C THR A 121 2.38 8.83 -8.42
N GLY A 122 2.66 8.00 -7.43
CA GLY A 122 2.36 8.27 -6.03
C GLY A 122 3.51 9.02 -5.38
N LYS A 123 3.19 9.88 -4.41
CA LYS A 123 4.18 10.61 -3.62
C LYS A 123 3.73 10.77 -2.19
N ARG A 124 4.71 10.77 -1.28
CA ARG A 124 4.50 11.12 0.13
C ARG A 124 5.69 11.86 0.68
N HIS A 125 5.44 12.67 1.69
CA HIS A 125 6.51 13.14 2.57
C HIS A 125 6.54 12.24 3.80
N ASP A 126 7.72 11.77 4.19
CA ASP A 126 7.88 11.08 5.47
C ASP A 126 7.81 12.08 6.65
N THR A 127 7.90 11.55 7.88
CA THR A 127 7.86 12.37 9.09
C THR A 127 9.03 13.33 9.25
N GLN A 128 10.11 13.16 8.48
CA GLN A 128 11.25 14.07 8.40
C GLN A 128 11.13 15.07 7.23
N GLY A 129 10.06 14.98 6.44
CA GLY A 129 9.83 15.83 5.28
C GLY A 129 10.55 15.36 4.00
N ASN A 130 11.17 14.17 3.99
CA ASN A 130 11.78 13.65 2.77
C ASN A 130 10.70 13.23 1.77
N LEU A 131 10.87 13.61 0.50
CA LEU A 131 9.99 13.19 -0.59
C LEU A 131 10.30 11.74 -0.99
N ILE A 132 9.28 10.90 -1.02
CA ILE A 132 9.31 9.54 -1.54
C ILE A 132 8.31 9.45 -2.69
N GLU A 133 8.76 8.93 -3.83
CA GLU A 133 7.96 8.78 -5.04
C GLU A 133 7.98 7.31 -5.51
N TRP A 134 6.87 6.87 -6.08
CA TRP A 134 6.73 5.54 -6.67
C TRP A 134 5.74 5.56 -7.83
N ARG A 135 5.74 4.51 -8.63
CA ARG A 135 4.73 4.29 -9.68
C ARG A 135 3.75 3.22 -9.24
N ILE A 136 2.48 3.38 -9.56
CA ILE A 136 1.42 2.45 -9.16
C ILE A 136 0.30 2.36 -10.20
N PHE A 137 -0.32 1.18 -10.31
CA PHE A 137 -1.59 0.99 -11.01
C PHE A 137 -2.45 -0.08 -10.30
N THR A 138 -3.74 -0.14 -10.65
CA THR A 138 -4.68 -1.14 -10.13
C THR A 138 -5.36 -1.90 -11.27
N ILE A 139 -5.83 -3.11 -10.95
CA ILE A 139 -6.85 -3.77 -11.78
C ILE A 139 -8.20 -3.17 -11.40
N VAL A 140 -8.98 -2.78 -12.41
CA VAL A 140 -10.27 -2.11 -12.26
C VAL A 140 -11.40 -3.12 -12.46
N GLY A 141 -12.51 -2.93 -11.75
CA GLY A 141 -13.70 -3.76 -11.86
C GLY A 141 -13.66 -4.97 -10.92
N ASP A 142 -14.33 -6.03 -11.35
CA ASP A 142 -14.54 -7.23 -10.55
C ASP A 142 -14.47 -8.50 -11.41
N TYR A 143 -14.36 -9.64 -10.72
CA TYR A 143 -14.59 -10.96 -11.30
C TYR A 143 -15.84 -11.55 -10.65
N GLN A 144 -16.93 -11.64 -11.40
CA GLN A 144 -18.21 -12.20 -10.95
C GLN A 144 -18.75 -11.52 -9.66
N GLY A 145 -18.60 -10.19 -9.57
CA GLY A 145 -19.01 -9.40 -8.42
C GLY A 145 -17.98 -9.33 -7.29
N VAL A 146 -16.82 -9.99 -7.42
CA VAL A 146 -15.71 -9.88 -6.47
C VAL A 146 -14.70 -8.85 -6.97
N VAL A 147 -14.64 -7.68 -6.31
CA VAL A 147 -13.75 -6.58 -6.67
C VAL A 147 -12.28 -7.01 -6.66
N TYR A 148 -11.50 -6.56 -7.64
CA TYR A 148 -10.06 -6.78 -7.64
C TYR A 148 -9.36 -5.96 -6.56
N LEU A 149 -8.72 -6.68 -5.64
CA LEU A 149 -8.01 -6.10 -4.48
C LEU A 149 -6.53 -5.83 -4.74
N LEU A 150 -6.03 -6.24 -5.91
CA LEU A 150 -4.61 -6.16 -6.26
C LEU A 150 -4.24 -4.78 -6.80
N SER A 151 -3.18 -4.22 -6.23
CA SER A 151 -2.45 -3.07 -6.76
C SER A 151 -1.01 -3.47 -7.09
N PHE A 152 -0.39 -2.78 -8.04
CA PHE A 152 0.96 -3.05 -8.49
C PHE A 152 1.81 -1.81 -8.34
N SER A 153 2.89 -1.90 -7.57
CA SER A 153 3.84 -0.81 -7.37
C SER A 153 5.18 -1.13 -8.03
N GLY A 154 5.86 -0.10 -8.52
CA GLY A 154 7.29 -0.19 -8.78
C GLY A 154 8.06 -0.23 -7.47
N VAL A 155 9.36 -0.52 -7.54
CA VAL A 155 10.24 -0.49 -6.35
C VAL A 155 10.19 0.89 -5.69
N MET A 156 9.68 0.96 -4.46
CA MET A 156 9.66 2.17 -3.66
C MET A 156 11.03 2.36 -2.97
N PRO A 157 11.57 3.60 -2.92
CA PRO A 157 12.71 3.89 -2.08
C PRO A 157 12.33 3.61 -0.62
N MET A 158 13.09 2.73 0.03
CA MET A 158 12.91 2.48 1.46
C MET A 158 13.29 3.75 2.24
N PRO A 159 12.52 4.17 3.26
CA PRO A 159 12.90 5.31 4.07
C PRO A 159 14.23 5.05 4.79
N SER A 160 14.94 6.11 5.16
CA SER A 160 16.27 6.07 5.77
C SER A 160 16.28 5.62 7.25
N VAL A 161 15.12 5.30 7.83
CA VAL A 161 14.99 5.07 9.28
C VAL A 161 15.22 3.59 9.62
N CYS A 162 16.46 3.29 10.00
CA CYS A 162 17.05 2.00 10.40
C CYS A 162 16.37 1.16 11.51
N SER A 163 15.06 1.21 11.74
CA SER A 163 14.36 0.38 12.74
C SER A 163 13.33 -0.57 12.13
N TYR A 164 13.58 -1.08 10.92
CA TYR A 164 12.72 -2.01 10.17
C TYR A 164 12.66 -3.45 10.72
N SER A 165 13.43 -3.77 11.76
CA SER A 165 13.59 -5.13 12.27
C SER A 165 12.77 -5.41 13.53
N GLY A 166 12.15 -4.43 14.19
CA GLY A 166 11.49 -4.64 15.49
C GLY A 166 10.43 -5.76 15.47
N SER A 167 9.45 -5.65 14.57
CA SER A 167 8.39 -6.67 14.44
C SER A 167 8.90 -7.99 13.84
N ALA A 168 9.84 -7.94 12.90
CA ALA A 168 10.45 -9.12 12.29
C ALA A 168 11.29 -9.93 13.31
N VAL A 169 12.01 -9.24 14.20
CA VAL A 169 12.80 -9.84 15.28
C VAL A 169 11.86 -10.48 16.30
N LEU A 170 10.76 -9.83 16.68
CA LEU A 170 9.78 -10.44 17.59
C LEU A 170 9.18 -11.72 17.00
N ILE A 171 8.72 -11.71 15.75
CA ILE A 171 8.18 -12.91 15.09
C ILE A 171 9.23 -14.02 15.02
N SER A 172 10.48 -13.68 14.69
CA SER A 172 11.57 -14.67 14.68
C SER A 172 11.79 -15.32 16.05
N ARG A 173 11.54 -14.59 17.15
CA ARG A 173 11.63 -15.12 18.53
C ARG A 173 10.45 -16.02 18.86
N ILE A 174 9.23 -15.62 18.48
CA ILE A 174 8.03 -16.45 18.66
C ILE A 174 8.16 -17.77 17.92
N LEU A 175 8.57 -17.74 16.65
CA LEU A 175 8.75 -18.94 15.82
C LEU A 175 9.88 -19.87 16.30
N ARG A 176 10.86 -19.34 17.03
CA ARG A 176 11.93 -20.15 17.65
C ARG A 176 11.55 -20.70 19.03
N ALA A 177 10.47 -20.20 19.63
CA ALA A 177 9.98 -20.62 20.94
C ALA A 177 8.81 -21.61 20.85
N ALA A 178 8.27 -21.85 19.65
CA ALA A 178 7.28 -22.87 19.33
C ALA A 178 7.96 -24.12 18.75
#